data_AF-A0A389MN92-F1
#
_entry.id   AF-A0A389MN92-F1
#
_cell.length_a   1.000
_cell.length_b   1.000
_cell.length_c   1.000
_cell.angle_alpha   90.00
_cell.angle_beta   90.00
_cell.angle_gamma   90.00
#
_symmetry.space_group_name_H-M   'P 1'
#
loop_
_entity.id
_entity.type
_entity.pdbx_description
1 polymer ?
#
loop_
_entity_poly.entity_id
_entity_poly.type
_entity_poly.pdbx_seq_one_letter_code
_entity_poly.pdbx_strand_id
1 'polypeptide(L)'
;MPHPTLSPEQLIEVVVDLAREPRRFYELALRLRELHDQDQAAFNAAIRDRSIRRRRAYELLRIANAFADAGLAVERLEAIGWTKLALVAKRLSDLESKGEGGMQIESYIDLAERHTVHELPARLAMMVEPLNTRLVSLWLTPEEYEVYRVSMIAHGATAHGKGLSGQEAALMKLLSEASSKT
;
A
#
# COMPACT_ATOMS: atom_id res chain seq x y z
N MET A 1 13.26 -19.56 -10.77
CA MET A 1 13.16 -21.03 -10.86
C MET A 1 11.91 -21.46 -10.10
N PRO A 2 11.04 -22.32 -10.65
CA PRO A 2 9.94 -22.87 -9.86
C PRO A 2 10.54 -23.79 -8.79
N HIS A 3 10.28 -23.48 -7.53
CA HIS A 3 10.62 -24.37 -6.42
C HIS A 3 9.76 -25.65 -6.54
N PRO A 4 10.27 -26.83 -6.14
CA PRO A 4 9.43 -28.01 -6.00
C PRO A 4 8.27 -27.68 -5.07
N THR A 5 7.04 -28.03 -5.47
CA THR A 5 5.84 -27.83 -4.65
C THR A 5 5.97 -28.69 -3.41
N LEU A 6 6.29 -28.07 -2.28
CA LEU A 6 6.41 -28.73 -0.98
C LEU A 6 5.01 -29.04 -0.44
N SER A 7 4.88 -30.14 0.31
CA SER A 7 3.65 -30.39 1.06
C SER A 7 3.48 -29.38 2.21
N PRO A 8 2.26 -29.17 2.73
CA PRO A 8 2.05 -28.29 3.89
C PRO A 8 2.93 -28.64 5.09
N GLU A 9 3.16 -29.93 5.35
CA GLU A 9 4.05 -30.39 6.43
C GLU A 9 5.51 -29.99 6.20
N GLN A 10 6.01 -30.17 4.97
CA GLN A 10 7.36 -29.76 4.59
C GLN A 10 7.52 -28.23 4.65
N LEU A 11 6.49 -27.48 4.28
CA LEU A 11 6.48 -26.02 4.38
C LEU A 11 6.54 -25.54 5.83
N ILE A 12 5.88 -26.23 6.77
CA ILE A 12 5.96 -25.91 8.19
C ILE A 12 7.41 -26.02 8.68
N GLU A 13 8.11 -27.12 8.34
CA GLU A 13 9.51 -27.31 8.72
C GLU A 13 10.40 -26.18 8.16
N VAL A 14 10.27 -25.87 6.87
CA VAL A 14 11.02 -24.79 6.22
C VAL A 14 10.72 -23.43 6.86
N VAL A 15 9.46 -23.13 7.18
CA VAL A 15 9.06 -21.88 7.86
C VAL A 15 9.68 -21.79 9.26
N VAL A 16 9.70 -22.89 10.01
CA VAL A 16 10.30 -22.93 11.36
C VAL A 16 11.81 -22.70 11.31
N ASP A 17 12.50 -23.26 10.32
CA ASP A 17 13.94 -23.05 10.16
C ASP A 17 14.26 -21.63 9.70
N LEU A 18 13.56 -21.12 8.68
CA LEU A 18 13.73 -19.74 8.21
C LEU A 18 13.37 -18.70 9.27
N ALA A 19 12.46 -19.00 10.21
CA ALA A 19 12.16 -18.14 11.35
C ALA A 19 13.39 -17.80 12.21
N ARG A 20 14.37 -18.72 12.24
CA ARG A 20 15.63 -18.61 12.99
C ARG A 20 16.70 -17.84 12.22
N GLU A 21 16.46 -17.47 10.96
CA GLU A 21 17.39 -16.75 10.10
C GLU A 21 16.85 -15.33 9.77
N PRO A 22 17.09 -14.31 10.62
CA PRO A 22 16.52 -12.98 10.43
C PRO A 22 16.87 -12.30 9.10
N ARG A 23 18.01 -12.68 8.48
CA ARG A 23 18.45 -12.13 7.19
C ARG A 23 17.60 -12.62 6.03
N ARG A 24 17.10 -13.86 6.08
CA ARG A 24 16.27 -14.49 5.05
C ARG A 24 14.78 -14.26 5.26
N PHE A 25 14.43 -13.09 5.79
CA PHE A 25 13.04 -12.82 6.17
C PHE A 25 12.11 -12.76 4.96
N TYR A 26 12.63 -12.40 3.78
CA TYR A 26 11.79 -12.29 2.59
C TYR A 26 11.49 -13.67 2.03
N GLU A 27 12.48 -14.57 2.02
CA GLU A 27 12.22 -15.98 1.74
C GLU A 27 11.21 -16.59 2.72
N LEU A 28 11.34 -16.29 4.03
CA LEU A 28 10.34 -16.68 5.02
C LEU A 28 8.94 -16.14 4.67
N ALA A 29 8.85 -14.88 4.23
CA ALA A 29 7.59 -14.26 3.82
C ALA A 29 6.95 -15.00 2.64
N LEU A 30 7.74 -15.38 1.63
CA LEU A 30 7.27 -16.15 0.48
C LEU A 30 6.75 -17.53 0.88
N ARG A 31 7.45 -18.25 1.77
CA ARG A 31 7.00 -19.55 2.28
C ARG A 31 5.76 -19.45 3.15
N LEU A 32 5.63 -18.38 3.92
CA LEU A 32 4.42 -18.10 4.68
C LEU A 32 3.22 -17.82 3.76
N ARG A 33 3.42 -17.10 2.65
CA ARG A 33 2.37 -16.90 1.63
C ARG A 33 2.00 -18.22 0.96
N GLU A 34 2.98 -19.01 0.54
CA GLU A 34 2.75 -20.32 -0.06
C GLU A 34 1.94 -21.25 0.88
N LEU A 35 2.34 -21.34 2.15
CA LEU A 35 1.63 -22.12 3.15
C LEU A 35 0.21 -21.60 3.39
N HIS A 36 0.03 -20.27 3.43
CA HIS A 36 -1.27 -19.63 3.59
C HIS A 36 -2.21 -19.92 2.41
N ASP A 37 -1.69 -19.86 1.18
CA ASP A 37 -2.45 -20.08 -0.06
C ASP A 37 -2.80 -21.57 -0.24
N GLN A 38 -1.96 -22.49 0.24
CA GLN A 38 -2.21 -23.93 0.19
C GLN A 38 -3.14 -24.43 1.32
N ASP A 39 -2.86 -24.06 2.57
CA ASP A 39 -3.59 -24.55 3.73
C ASP A 39 -3.56 -23.54 4.90
N GLN A 40 -4.69 -22.85 5.08
CA GLN A 40 -4.90 -21.89 6.17
C GLN A 40 -4.77 -22.51 7.57
N ALA A 41 -5.16 -23.78 7.75
CA ALA A 41 -5.06 -24.47 9.04
C ALA A 41 -3.60 -24.79 9.36
N ALA A 42 -2.82 -25.24 8.37
CA ALA A 42 -1.39 -25.46 8.49
C ALA A 42 -0.63 -24.16 8.79
N PHE A 43 -0.97 -23.05 8.11
CA PHE A 43 -0.44 -21.73 8.45
C PHE A 43 -0.72 -21.34 9.91
N ASN A 44 -1.96 -21.53 10.36
CA ASN A 44 -2.36 -21.27 11.75
C ASN A 44 -1.66 -22.20 12.76
N ALA A 45 -1.26 -23.40 12.36
CA ALA A 45 -0.46 -24.30 13.19
C ALA A 45 0.99 -23.79 13.30
N ALA A 46 1.62 -23.42 12.17
CA ALA A 46 2.99 -22.91 12.12
C ALA A 46 3.21 -21.67 13.01
N ILE A 47 2.26 -20.72 13.01
CA ILE A 47 2.37 -19.49 13.82
C ILE A 47 2.01 -19.70 15.31
N ARG A 48 1.50 -20.87 15.67
CA ARG A 48 1.14 -21.21 17.06
C ARG A 48 2.31 -21.78 17.84
N ASP A 49 3.25 -22.42 17.13
CA ASP A 49 4.43 -23.09 17.69
C ASP A 49 5.51 -22.12 18.23
N ARG A 50 5.16 -20.84 18.41
CA ARG A 50 5.99 -19.75 18.98
C ARG A 50 7.29 -19.42 18.24
N SER A 51 7.69 -20.17 17.21
CA SER A 51 8.83 -19.85 16.33
C SER A 51 8.70 -18.48 15.67
N ILE A 52 7.47 -18.10 15.29
CA ILE A 52 7.12 -16.79 14.76
C ILE A 52 5.94 -16.23 15.55
N ARG A 53 6.08 -15.01 16.07
CA ARG A 53 4.96 -14.31 16.68
C ARG A 53 3.89 -14.03 15.63
N ARG A 54 2.63 -14.32 15.94
CA ARG A 54 1.45 -14.09 15.07
C ARG A 54 1.50 -12.76 14.32
N ARG A 55 1.76 -11.65 15.02
CA ARG A 55 1.88 -10.32 14.41
C ARG A 55 2.93 -10.26 13.30
N ARG A 56 4.12 -10.81 13.55
CA ARG A 56 5.22 -10.84 12.58
C ARG A 56 4.84 -11.68 11.36
N ALA A 57 4.17 -12.82 11.56
CA ALA A 57 3.73 -13.67 10.44
C ALA A 57 2.77 -12.93 9.50
N TYR A 58 1.79 -12.20 10.02
CA TYR A 58 0.88 -11.40 9.18
C TYR A 58 1.56 -10.18 8.53
N GLU A 59 2.56 -9.57 9.17
CA GLU A 59 3.35 -8.51 8.55
C GLU A 59 4.20 -9.06 7.39
N LEU A 60 4.82 -10.23 7.56
CA LEU A 60 5.56 -10.92 6.49
C LEU A 60 4.64 -11.34 5.35
N LEU A 61 3.47 -11.88 5.65
CA LEU A 61 2.46 -12.21 4.64
C LEU A 61 2.07 -10.97 3.82
N ARG A 62 1.84 -9.82 4.48
CA ARG A 62 1.56 -8.56 3.78
C ARG A 62 2.70 -8.13 2.86
N ILE A 63 3.96 -8.29 3.31
CA ILE A 63 5.14 -8.01 2.49
C ILE A 63 5.15 -8.92 1.25
N ALA A 64 4.96 -10.23 1.42
CA ALA A 64 4.94 -11.18 0.30
C ALA A 64 3.81 -10.88 -0.71
N ASN A 65 2.63 -10.51 -0.24
CA ASN A 65 1.52 -10.12 -1.11
C ASN A 65 1.81 -8.84 -1.89
N ALA A 66 2.55 -7.90 -1.30
CA ALA A 66 2.90 -6.64 -1.98
C ALA A 66 3.99 -6.81 -3.04
N PHE A 67 4.97 -7.70 -2.83
CA PHE A 67 6.22 -7.69 -3.62
C PHE A 67 6.51 -8.96 -4.42
N ALA A 68 5.88 -10.11 -4.15
CA ALA A 68 6.30 -11.35 -4.82
C ALA A 68 6.11 -11.31 -6.34
N ASP A 69 5.07 -10.62 -6.80
CA ASP A 69 4.68 -10.52 -8.20
C ASP A 69 5.28 -9.28 -8.90
N ALA A 70 6.12 -8.51 -8.18
CA ALA A 70 6.68 -7.25 -8.65
C ALA A 70 7.97 -7.38 -9.46
N GLY A 71 8.55 -8.59 -9.56
CA GLY A 71 9.80 -8.81 -10.29
C GLY A 71 11.05 -8.22 -9.63
N LEU A 72 10.99 -7.90 -8.33
CA LEU A 72 12.09 -7.36 -7.56
C LEU A 72 13.07 -8.46 -7.12
N ALA A 73 14.37 -8.16 -7.11
CA ALA A 73 15.39 -9.09 -6.61
C ALA A 73 15.21 -9.33 -5.10
N VAL A 74 15.28 -10.59 -4.68
CA VAL A 74 15.14 -11.00 -3.27
C VAL A 74 16.19 -10.33 -2.40
N GLU A 75 17.43 -10.30 -2.88
CA GLU A 75 18.57 -9.74 -2.16
C GLU A 75 18.40 -8.24 -1.89
N ARG A 76 17.74 -7.52 -2.81
CA ARG A 76 17.42 -6.09 -2.65
C ARG A 76 16.42 -5.89 -1.53
N LEU A 77 15.35 -6.70 -1.52
CA LEU A 77 14.32 -6.65 -0.48
C LEU A 77 14.90 -7.02 0.89
N GLU A 78 15.75 -8.04 0.94
CA GLU A 78 16.44 -8.44 2.17
C GLU A 78 17.37 -7.35 2.71
N ALA A 79 18.11 -6.66 1.83
CA ALA A 79 18.98 -5.54 2.20
C ALA A 79 18.22 -4.34 2.78
N ILE A 80 17.02 -4.04 2.26
CA ILE A 80 16.16 -2.95 2.77
C ILE A 80 15.68 -3.23 4.19
N GLY A 81 15.40 -4.51 4.48
CA GLY A 81 14.98 -4.97 5.79
C GLY A 81 13.46 -4.92 6.00
N TRP A 82 12.98 -5.90 6.76
CA TRP A 82 11.55 -6.16 6.94
C TRP A 82 10.75 -4.99 7.51
N THR A 83 11.32 -4.18 8.41
CA THR A 83 10.61 -3.06 9.03
C THR A 83 10.24 -1.98 8.01
N LYS A 84 11.15 -1.63 7.11
CA LYS A 84 10.87 -0.65 6.05
C LYS A 84 9.90 -1.22 5.03
N LEU A 85 10.09 -2.47 4.62
CA LEU A 85 9.16 -3.13 3.70
C LEU A 85 7.75 -3.28 4.29
N ALA A 86 7.61 -3.49 5.60
CA ALA A 86 6.30 -3.52 6.25
C ALA A 86 5.57 -2.16 6.16
N LEU A 87 6.31 -1.05 6.26
CA LEU A 87 5.75 0.30 6.09
C LEU A 87 5.30 0.52 4.63
N VAL A 88 6.12 0.12 3.66
CA VAL A 88 5.78 0.23 2.24
C VAL A 88 4.59 -0.66 1.88
N ALA A 89 4.59 -1.93 2.29
CA ALA A 89 3.50 -2.85 2.01
C ALA A 89 2.17 -2.38 2.62
N LYS A 90 2.20 -1.80 3.83
CA LYS A 90 1.03 -1.15 4.42
C LYS A 90 0.55 0.01 3.53
N ARG A 91 1.46 0.87 3.08
CA ARG A 91 1.12 2.02 2.24
C ARG A 91 0.49 1.60 0.91
N LEU A 92 1.04 0.58 0.25
CA LEU A 92 0.51 0.03 -0.99
C LEU A 92 -0.90 -0.52 -0.81
N SER A 93 -1.14 -1.28 0.26
CA SER A 93 -2.47 -1.79 0.60
C SER A 93 -3.48 -0.67 0.91
N ASP A 94 -3.03 0.39 1.61
CA ASP A 94 -3.86 1.57 1.89
C ASP A 94 -4.25 2.32 0.60
N LEU A 95 -3.35 2.39 -0.40
CA LEU A 95 -3.59 3.02 -1.70
C LEU A 95 -4.51 2.19 -2.60
N GLU A 96 -4.27 0.89 -2.67
CA GLU A 96 -5.12 -0.05 -3.41
C GLU A 96 -6.56 0.00 -2.91
N SER A 97 -6.76 0.00 -1.59
CA SER A 97 -8.08 0.11 -0.94
C SER A 97 -8.81 1.43 -1.28
N LYS A 98 -8.07 2.46 -1.70
CA LYS A 98 -8.61 3.76 -2.11
C LYS A 98 -8.76 3.92 -3.62
N GLY A 99 -8.35 2.92 -4.41
CA GLY A 99 -8.31 3.01 -5.87
C GLY A 99 -7.20 3.92 -6.41
N GLU A 100 -6.21 4.28 -5.58
CA GLU A 100 -5.11 5.21 -5.88
C GLU A 100 -3.84 4.47 -6.35
N GLY A 101 -3.97 3.23 -6.83
CA GLY A 101 -2.87 2.29 -7.14
C GLY A 101 -2.01 2.61 -8.37
N GLY A 102 -1.88 3.89 -8.75
CA GLY A 102 -1.19 4.30 -9.99
C GLY A 102 0.33 4.44 -9.88
N MET A 103 0.89 4.46 -8.68
CA MET A 103 2.32 4.69 -8.48
C MET A 103 3.12 3.39 -8.54
N GLN A 104 4.25 3.41 -9.26
CA GLN A 104 5.07 2.22 -9.50
C GLN A 104 5.73 1.76 -8.19
N ILE A 105 5.64 0.47 -7.91
CA ILE A 105 6.23 -0.19 -6.74
C ILE A 105 7.72 0.14 -6.58
N GLU A 106 8.43 0.30 -7.69
CA GLU A 106 9.83 0.67 -7.77
C GLU A 106 10.14 1.99 -7.03
N SER A 107 9.29 3.01 -7.19
CA SER A 107 9.48 4.31 -6.54
C SER A 107 9.36 4.22 -5.01
N TYR A 108 8.53 3.30 -4.52
CA TYR A 108 8.42 3.06 -3.08
C TYR A 108 9.61 2.30 -2.51
N ILE A 109 10.16 1.37 -3.30
CA ILE A 109 11.38 0.65 -2.94
C ILE A 109 12.58 1.60 -2.90
N ASP A 110 12.73 2.47 -3.89
CA ASP A 110 13.77 3.50 -3.93
C ASP A 110 13.75 4.40 -2.68
N LEU A 111 12.56 4.77 -2.20
CA LEU A 111 12.42 5.53 -0.95
C LEU A 111 12.85 4.71 0.27
N ALA A 112 12.51 3.43 0.33
CA ALA A 112 12.91 2.56 1.42
C ALA A 112 14.43 2.35 1.48
N GLU A 113 15.11 2.37 0.34
CA GLU A 113 16.57 2.30 0.26
C GLU A 113 17.24 3.58 0.79
N ARG A 114 16.71 4.76 0.42
CA ARG A 114 17.33 6.07 0.70
C ARG A 114 17.02 6.64 2.07
N HIS A 115 15.96 6.17 2.73
CA HIS A 115 15.48 6.76 3.97
C HIS A 115 15.51 5.78 5.14
N THR A 116 15.70 6.32 6.34
CA THR A 116 15.63 5.53 7.57
C THR A 116 14.19 5.11 7.88
N VAL A 117 14.02 4.12 8.78
CA VAL A 117 12.69 3.69 9.26
C VAL A 117 11.88 4.84 9.85
N HIS A 118 12.55 5.84 10.44
CA HIS A 118 11.90 6.98 11.07
C HIS A 118 11.41 8.02 10.05
N GLU A 119 12.17 8.24 8.98
CA GLU A 119 11.83 9.22 7.94
C GLU A 119 10.83 8.69 6.91
N LEU A 120 10.89 7.38 6.65
CA LEU A 120 10.13 6.72 5.59
C LEU A 120 8.61 6.99 5.66
N PRO A 121 7.92 6.96 6.82
CA PRO A 121 6.48 7.25 6.88
C PRO A 121 6.11 8.63 6.31
N ALA A 122 6.90 9.67 6.62
CA ALA A 122 6.65 11.02 6.10
C ALA A 122 6.88 11.08 4.59
N ARG A 123 7.92 10.40 4.09
CA ARG A 123 8.24 10.33 2.65
C ARG A 123 7.15 9.59 1.86
N LEU A 124 6.68 8.47 2.39
CA LEU A 124 5.58 7.69 1.79
C LEU A 124 4.26 8.48 1.72
N ALA A 125 4.01 9.37 2.69
CA ALA A 125 2.82 10.22 2.70
C ALA A 125 2.91 11.37 1.69
N MET A 126 4.11 11.87 1.38
CA MET A 126 4.31 12.92 0.37
C MET A 126 4.27 12.39 -1.07
N MET A 127 4.37 11.08 -1.28
CA MET A 127 4.22 10.43 -2.59
C MET A 127 2.76 10.44 -3.12
N VAL A 128 1.87 11.19 -2.49
CA VAL A 128 0.45 11.35 -2.87
C VAL A 128 0.23 12.69 -3.56
N GLU A 129 1.19 13.13 -4.37
CA GLU A 129 0.88 14.11 -5.39
C GLU A 129 0.45 13.33 -6.64
N PRO A 130 -0.80 13.49 -7.11
CA PRO A 130 -1.16 12.95 -8.41
C PRO A 130 -0.23 13.56 -9.46
N LEU A 131 0.64 12.72 -10.04
CA LEU A 131 1.57 13.11 -11.10
C LEU A 131 0.79 13.86 -12.20
N ASN A 132 1.34 15.00 -12.64
CA ASN A 132 0.74 15.88 -13.67
C ASN A 132 -0.50 16.70 -13.25
N THR A 133 -0.62 17.06 -11.97
CA THR A 133 -1.63 18.03 -11.51
C THR A 133 -1.02 19.40 -11.25
N ARG A 134 -1.83 20.45 -11.33
CA ARG A 134 -1.46 21.82 -10.97
C ARG A 134 -2.41 22.32 -9.91
N LEU A 135 -1.87 22.90 -8.84
CA LEU A 135 -2.67 23.53 -7.79
C LEU A 135 -3.29 24.83 -8.32
N VAL A 136 -4.60 24.98 -8.13
CA VAL A 136 -5.33 26.23 -8.34
C VAL A 136 -5.87 26.69 -6.99
N SER A 137 -5.43 27.86 -6.53
CA SER A 137 -5.92 28.48 -5.30
C SER A 137 -6.75 29.71 -5.65
N LEU A 138 -7.93 29.82 -5.03
CA LEU A 138 -8.87 30.91 -5.23
C LEU A 138 -9.17 31.56 -3.88
N TRP A 139 -9.26 32.88 -3.86
CA TRP A 139 -9.79 33.65 -2.75
C TRP A 139 -11.20 34.08 -3.11
N LEU A 140 -12.18 33.67 -2.31
CA LEU A 140 -13.61 33.93 -2.53
C LEU A 140 -14.16 34.75 -1.36
N THR A 141 -15.05 35.71 -1.63
CA THR A 141 -15.87 36.32 -0.57
C THR A 141 -16.84 35.28 0.02
N PRO A 142 -17.45 35.54 1.19
CA PRO A 142 -18.45 34.63 1.76
C PRO A 142 -19.60 34.32 0.80
N GLU A 143 -20.07 35.31 0.04
CA GLU A 143 -21.15 35.15 -0.94
C GLU A 143 -20.72 34.30 -2.14
N GLU A 144 -19.51 34.54 -2.67
CA GLU A 144 -18.94 33.75 -3.77
C GLU A 144 -18.66 32.31 -3.35
N TYR A 145 -18.20 32.11 -2.10
CA TYR A 145 -17.99 30.78 -1.55
C TYR A 145 -19.30 30.01 -1.42
N GLU A 146 -20.40 30.68 -1.05
CA GLU A 146 -21.71 30.02 -0.97
C GLU A 146 -22.22 29.58 -2.33
N VAL A 147 -22.04 30.41 -3.37
CA VAL A 147 -22.32 30.03 -4.76
C VAL A 147 -21.46 28.84 -5.18
N TYR A 148 -20.15 28.90 -4.94
CA TYR A 148 -19.22 27.78 -5.19
C TYR A 148 -19.69 26.50 -4.49
N ARG A 149 -20.04 26.60 -3.21
CA ARG A 149 -20.45 25.46 -2.38
C ARG A 149 -21.70 24.78 -2.90
N VAL A 150 -22.74 25.56 -3.23
CA VAL A 150 -23.99 25.04 -3.81
C VAL A 150 -23.73 24.40 -5.16
N SER A 151 -22.95 25.04 -6.03
CA SER A 151 -22.58 24.49 -7.34
C SER A 151 -21.81 23.19 -7.21
N MET A 152 -20.81 23.10 -6.33
CA MET A 152 -20.05 21.86 -6.12
C MET A 152 -20.94 20.72 -5.63
N ILE A 153 -21.86 20.98 -4.70
CA ILE A 153 -22.80 19.96 -4.20
C ILE A 153 -23.71 19.47 -5.33
N ALA A 154 -24.24 20.38 -6.15
CA ALA A 154 -25.07 20.01 -7.31
C ALA A 154 -24.33 19.11 -8.31
N HIS A 155 -23.00 19.19 -8.36
CA HIS A 155 -22.15 18.40 -9.25
C HIS A 155 -21.50 17.19 -8.56
N GLY A 156 -21.95 16.82 -7.36
CA GLY A 156 -21.57 15.57 -6.70
C GLY A 156 -20.59 15.70 -5.55
N ALA A 157 -20.19 16.91 -5.16
CA ALA A 157 -19.49 17.09 -3.90
C ALA A 157 -20.44 16.85 -2.71
N THR A 158 -19.88 16.46 -1.57
CA THR A 158 -20.65 16.25 -0.34
C THR A 158 -20.21 17.21 0.76
N ALA A 159 -21.17 17.80 1.46
CA ALA A 159 -20.87 18.65 2.59
C ALA A 159 -20.35 17.81 3.77
N HIS A 160 -19.23 18.23 4.36
CA HIS A 160 -18.67 17.58 5.54
C HIS A 160 -18.13 18.62 6.52
N GLY A 161 -18.86 18.83 7.63
CA GLY A 161 -18.55 19.89 8.60
C GLY A 161 -18.58 21.27 7.96
N LYS A 162 -17.46 22.01 8.02
CA LYS A 162 -17.29 23.33 7.39
C LYS A 162 -16.73 23.27 5.95
N GLY A 163 -16.46 22.07 5.43
CA GLY A 163 -15.84 21.88 4.12
C GLY A 163 -16.68 21.02 3.16
N LEU A 164 -16.11 20.74 2.00
CA LEU A 164 -16.69 19.86 0.98
C LEU A 164 -15.71 18.73 0.66
N SER A 165 -16.22 17.52 0.48
CA SER A 165 -15.49 16.35 -0.04
C SER A 165 -15.82 16.14 -1.52
N GLY A 166 -14.86 15.67 -2.30
CA GLY A 166 -15.04 15.40 -3.74
C GLY A 166 -15.07 16.64 -4.64
N GLN A 167 -14.49 17.76 -4.19
CA GLN A 167 -14.54 19.04 -4.90
C GLN A 167 -13.90 19.00 -6.29
N GLU A 168 -12.78 18.29 -6.45
CA GLU A 168 -12.06 18.22 -7.73
C GLU A 168 -12.89 17.55 -8.82
N ALA A 169 -13.52 16.41 -8.51
CA ALA A 169 -14.41 15.72 -9.42
C ALA A 169 -15.65 16.56 -9.77
N ALA A 170 -16.25 17.22 -8.77
CA ALA A 170 -17.39 18.12 -8.98
C ALA A 170 -17.03 19.33 -9.86
N LEU A 171 -15.84 19.92 -9.64
CA LEU A 171 -15.34 21.03 -10.44
C LEU A 171 -15.07 20.61 -11.88
N MET A 172 -14.40 19.48 -12.11
CA MET A 172 -14.16 18.98 -13.46
C MET A 172 -15.44 18.64 -14.21
N LYS A 173 -16.46 18.11 -13.51
CA LYS A 173 -17.80 17.88 -14.08
C LYS A 173 -18.48 19.20 -14.47
N LEU A 174 -18.45 20.21 -13.60
CA LEU A 174 -18.99 21.53 -13.90
C LEU A 174 -18.30 22.15 -15.12
N LEU A 175 -16.97 22.05 -15.19
CA LEU A 175 -16.19 22.61 -16.29
C LEU A 175 -16.41 21.85 -17.60
N SER A 176 -16.58 20.52 -17.57
CA SER A 176 -16.87 19.73 -18.78
C SER A 176 -18.26 20.04 -19.35
N GLU A 177 -19.26 20.25 -18.49
CA GLU A 177 -20.60 20.69 -18.89
C GLU A 177 -20.61 22.11 -19.46
N ALA A 178 -19.80 23.01 -18.92
CA ALA A 178 -19.66 24.38 -19.42
C ALA A 178 -18.89 24.43 -20.75
N SER A 179 -17.82 23.63 -20.91
CA SER A 179 -17.01 23.59 -22.13
C SER A 179 -17.67 22.82 -23.28
N SER A 180 -18.62 21.92 -23.01
CA SER A 180 -19.39 21.20 -24.04
C SER A 180 -20.56 22.02 -24.63
N LYS A 181 -20.83 23.22 -24.09
CA LYS A 181 -21.90 24.13 -24.55
C LYS A 181 -21.38 25.30 -25.39
N THR A 182 -20.12 25.22 -25.84
CA THR A 182 -19.47 26.18 -26.76
C THR A 182 -19.15 25.48 -28.06
#